data_AF-J3AAM8-F1
#
_entry.id   AF-J3AAM8-F1
#
_cell.length_a   1.000
_cell.length_b   1.000
_cell.length_c   1.000
_cell.angle_alpha   90.00
_cell.angle_beta   90.00
_cell.angle_gamma   90.00
#
_symmetry.space_group_name_H-M   'P 1'
#
loop_
_entity.id
_entity.type
_entity.pdbx_description
1 polymer ?
#
loop_
_entity_poly.entity_id
_entity_poly.type
_entity_poly.pdbx_seq_one_letter_code
_entity_poly.pdbx_strand_id
1 'polypeptide(L)' 'MGDSLGRYRFSIDVEGHVREERVQAALIGLHRTCPMVRFLGSYPRLDARPTAVLAGTSDKDFVVARSWVADVLDGRAL' A
#
# COMPACT_ATOMS: atom_id res chain seq x y z
N MET A 1 -2.06 27.99 -27.24
CA MET A 1 -1.92 26.74 -28.02
C MET A 1 -0.72 25.98 -27.47
N GLY A 2 -0.93 24.81 -26.88
CA GLY A 2 0.13 24.00 -26.25
C GLY A 2 -0.17 23.58 -24.81
N ASP A 3 -1.36 23.03 -24.54
CA ASP A 3 -1.59 22.36 -23.26
C ASP A 3 -1.00 20.94 -23.32
N SER A 4 0.32 20.90 -23.09
CA SER A 4 1.05 19.83 -22.39
C SER A 4 0.92 18.40 -22.95
N LEU A 5 1.64 18.11 -24.02
CA LEU A 5 2.15 16.76 -24.28
C LEU A 5 2.98 16.34 -23.05
N GLY A 6 2.47 15.43 -22.20
CA GLY A 6 3.22 14.93 -21.03
C GLY A 6 2.47 14.68 -19.72
N ARG A 7 1.15 14.93 -19.62
CA ARG A 7 0.35 14.53 -18.45
C ARG A 7 -0.23 13.13 -18.64
N TYR A 8 0.23 12.17 -17.83
CA TYR A 8 -0.24 10.79 -17.86
C TYR A 8 -1.14 10.49 -16.67
N ARG A 9 -2.13 9.63 -16.90
CA ARG A 9 -2.96 9.04 -15.86
C ARG A 9 -2.89 7.53 -16.01
N PHE A 10 -2.65 6.86 -14.89
CA PHE A 10 -2.66 5.41 -14.81
C PHE A 10 -3.90 4.96 -14.05
N SER A 11 -4.55 3.90 -14.53
CA SER A 11 -5.54 3.14 -13.79
C SER A 11 -4.91 1.81 -13.42
N ILE A 12 -4.97 1.43 -12.15
CA ILE A 12 -4.27 0.26 -11.62
C ILE A 12 -5.26 -0.49 -10.74
N ASP A 13 -5.41 -1.80 -11.00
CA ASP A 13 -6.09 -2.73 -10.12
C ASP A 13 -5.06 -3.52 -9.31
N VAL A 14 -5.36 -3.76 -8.04
CA VAL A 14 -4.45 -4.45 -7.11
C VAL A 14 -5.21 -5.55 -6.39
N GLU A 15 -4.56 -6.69 -6.20
CA GLU A 15 -5.10 -7.78 -5.38
C GLU A 15 -4.89 -7.50 -3.89
N GLY A 16 -6.00 -7.38 -3.16
CA GLY A 16 -6.03 -7.11 -1.73
C GLY A 16 -7.12 -6.09 -1.38
N HIS A 17 -7.25 -5.81 -0.09
CA HIS A 17 -8.22 -4.88 0.47
C HIS A 17 -7.48 -3.75 1.18
N VAL A 18 -8.02 -2.53 1.14
CA VAL A 18 -7.47 -1.35 1.85
C VAL A 18 -7.33 -1.54 3.38
N ARG A 19 -7.90 -2.59 3.95
CA ARG A 19 -7.78 -2.92 5.38
C ARG A 19 -6.50 -3.69 5.69
N GLU A 20 -5.86 -4.27 4.67
CA GLU A 20 -4.61 -5.00 4.79
C GLU A 20 -3.42 -4.04 4.76
N GLU A 21 -2.42 -4.33 5.58
CA GLU A 21 -1.28 -3.44 5.84
C GLU A 21 -0.46 -3.17 4.59
N ARG A 22 -0.22 -4.20 3.77
CA ARG A 22 0.54 -4.08 2.51
C ARG A 22 -0.11 -3.11 1.51
N VAL A 23 -1.44 -3.07 1.47
CA VAL A 23 -2.19 -2.19 0.57
C VAL A 23 -2.10 -0.75 1.08
N GLN A 24 -2.23 -0.56 2.39
CA GLN A 24 -2.06 0.75 3.01
C GLN A 24 -0.65 1.30 2.79
N ALA A 25 0.39 0.47 2.97
CA ALA A 25 1.78 0.85 2.73
C ALA A 25 2.01 1.33 1.29
N ALA A 26 1.46 0.62 0.30
CA ALA A 26 1.53 1.03 -1.10
C ALA A 26 0.79 2.37 -1.35
N LEU A 27 -0.41 2.53 -0.79
CA LEU A 27 -1.19 3.77 -0.91
C LEU A 27 -0.48 4.97 -0.27
N ILE A 28 0.16 4.79 0.88
CA ILE A 28 0.99 5.81 1.52
C ILE A 28 2.13 6.20 0.59
N GLY A 29 2.83 5.21 0.01
CA GLY A 29 3.91 5.44 -0.95
C GLY A 29 3.45 6.24 -2.18
N LEU A 30 2.31 5.87 -2.75
CA LEU A 30 1.70 6.59 -3.88
C LEU A 30 1.29 8.01 -3.49
N HIS A 31 0.60 8.18 -2.36
CA HIS A 31 0.12 9.49 -1.92
C HIS A 31 1.28 10.47 -1.64
N ARG A 32 2.44 9.95 -1.22
CA ARG A 32 3.63 10.77 -0.96
C ARG A 32 4.43 11.13 -2.21
N THR A 33 4.28 10.39 -3.30
CA THR A 33 5.10 10.54 -4.52
C THR A 33 4.32 11.02 -5.74
N CYS A 34 3.01 10.77 -5.79
CA CYS A 34 2.15 11.17 -6.90
C CYS A 34 1.36 12.45 -6.54
N PRO A 35 1.22 13.41 -7.49
CA PRO A 35 0.52 14.67 -7.23
C PRO A 35 -0.99 14.48 -7.00
N MET A 36 -1.59 13.41 -7.51
CA MET A 36 -3.00 13.08 -7.29
C MET A 36 -3.19 11.56 -7.31
N VAL A 37 -3.78 11.03 -6.23
CA VAL A 37 -4.18 9.62 -6.12
C VAL A 37 -5.67 9.58 -5.83
N ARG A 38 -6.43 8.78 -6.60
CA ARG A 38 -7.87 8.56 -6.39
C ARG A 38 -8.13 7.10 -6.08
N PHE A 39 -8.69 6.83 -4.90
CA PHE A 39 -9.12 5.49 -4.51
C PHE A 39 -10.57 5.27 -4.95
N LEU A 40 -10.83 4.16 -5.66
CA LEU A 40 -12.14 3.83 -6.21
C LEU A 40 -12.91 2.79 -5.37
N GLY A 41 -12.31 2.28 -4.29
CA GLY A 41 -12.91 1.28 -3.41
C GLY A 41 -12.16 -0.06 -3.43
N SER A 42 -12.41 -0.88 -2.43
CA SER A 42 -12.05 -2.30 -2.40
C SER A 42 -13.33 -3.11 -2.52
N TYR A 43 -13.33 -4.14 -3.36
CA TYR A 43 -14.49 -4.97 -3.64
C TYR A 43 -14.11 -6.46 -3.68
N PRO A 44 -15.05 -7.38 -3.39
CA PRO A 44 -14.79 -8.81 -3.47
C PRO A 44 -14.41 -9.23 -4.89
N ARG A 45 -13.39 -10.08 -4.99
CA ARG A 45 -13.01 -10.70 -6.26
C ARG A 45 -14.13 -11.64 -6.73
N LEU A 46 -14.41 -11.66 -8.03
CA LEU A 46 -15.47 -12.46 -8.62
C LEU A 46 -15.31 -13.97 -8.35
N ASP A 47 -14.08 -14.48 -8.36
CA ASP A 47 -13.77 -15.90 -8.17
C ASP A 47 -13.56 -16.29 -6.69
N ALA A 48 -13.69 -15.34 -5.76
CA ALA A 48 -13.46 -15.51 -4.31
C ALA A 48 -12.12 -16.15 -3.92
N ARG A 49 -11.10 -16.14 -4.80
CA ARG A 49 -9.80 -16.73 -4.48
C ARG A 49 -9.05 -15.87 -3.47
N PRO A 50 -8.43 -16.47 -2.44
CA PRO A 50 -7.58 -15.73 -1.52
C PRO A 50 -6.38 -15.16 -2.25
N THR A 51 -6.02 -13.93 -1.93
CA THR A 51 -4.81 -13.28 -2.44
C THR A 51 -3.57 -13.98 -1.85
N ALA A 52 -2.61 -14.32 -2.72
CA ALA A 52 -1.34 -14.84 -2.26
C ALA A 52 -0.55 -13.72 -1.56
N VAL A 53 -0.20 -13.94 -0.29
CA VAL A 53 0.61 -13.00 0.49
C VAL A 53 2.07 -13.43 0.41
N LEU A 54 2.92 -12.54 -0.10
CA LEU A 54 4.36 -12.79 -0.18
C LEU A 54 4.98 -12.77 1.23
N ALA A 55 6.03 -13.56 1.44
CA ALA A 55 6.79 -13.55 2.68
C ALA A 55 7.26 -12.13 3.02
N GLY A 56 7.08 -11.70 4.27
CA GLY A 56 7.41 -10.35 4.74
C GLY A 56 6.35 -9.28 4.41
N THR A 57 5.22 -9.66 3.81
CA THR A 57 4.13 -8.73 3.46
C THR A 57 2.80 -9.06 4.12
N SER A 58 2.81 -9.97 5.09
CA SER A 58 1.62 -10.23 5.91
C SER A 58 1.39 -9.09 6.90
N ASP A 59 0.14 -8.90 7.32
CA ASP A 59 -0.18 -7.87 8.32
C ASP A 59 0.64 -8.02 9.61
N LYS A 60 0.93 -9.27 10.00
CA LYS A 60 1.79 -9.57 11.14
C LYS A 60 3.20 -9.03 10.94
N ASP A 61 3.77 -9.17 9.74
CA ASP A 61 5.12 -8.68 9.44
C ASP A 61 5.19 -7.15 9.56
N PHE A 62 4.15 -6.43 9.11
CA PHE A 62 4.03 -4.98 9.26
C PHE A 62 3.90 -4.56 10.73
N VAL A 63 3.08 -5.28 11.51
CA VAL A 63 2.93 -5.02 12.96
C VAL A 63 4.25 -5.22 13.69
N VAL A 64 4.94 -6.34 13.43
CA VAL A 64 6.24 -6.66 14.03
C VAL A 64 7.28 -5.59 13.64
N ALA A 65 7.35 -5.21 12.37
CA ALA A 65 8.29 -4.20 11.90
C ALA A 65 8.06 -2.83 12.58
N ARG A 66 6.80 -2.39 12.71
CA ARG A 66 6.48 -1.13 13.42
C ARG A 66 6.81 -1.20 14.90
N SER A 67 6.52 -2.33 15.56
CA SER A 67 6.90 -2.54 16.96
C SER A 67 8.40 -2.43 17.14
N TRP A 68 9.18 -3.06 16.25
CA TRP A 68 10.64 -2.98 16.29
C TRP A 68 11.14 -1.54 16.10
N VAL A 69 10.58 -0.78 15.14
CA VAL A 69 10.93 0.64 14.97
C VAL A 69 10.62 1.45 16.23
N ALA A 70 9.46 1.20 16.88
CA ALA A 70 9.11 1.85 18.13
C ALA A 70 10.13 1.54 19.24
N ASP A 71 10.58 0.29 19.35
CA ASP A 71 11.61 -0.10 20.31
C ASP A 71 12.98 0.54 20.02
N VAL A 72 13.35 0.70 18.75
CA VAL A 72 14.56 1.45 18.36
C VAL A 72 14.46 2.91 18.78
N LEU A 73 13.33 3.56 18.52
CA LEU A 73 13.10 4.97 18.88
C LEU A 73 13.10 5.18 20.40
N ASP A 74 12.62 4.19 21.15
CA ASP A 74 12.62 4.21 22.62
C ASP A 74 13.95 3.75 23.24
N GLY A 75 14.96 3.41 22.42
CA GLY A 75 16.26 2.94 22.88
C GLY A 75 16.25 1.56 23.56
N ARG A 76 15.22 0.74 23.30
CA ARG A 76 15.05 -0.62 23.83
C ARG A 76 15.57 -1.72 22.90
N ALA A 77 15.82 -1.39 21.63
CA ALA A 77 16.44 -2.33 20.70
C ALA A 77 17.94 -2.49 21.03
N LEU A 78 18.33 -3.68 21.48
CA LEU A 78 19.72 -4.10 21.65
C LEU A 78 20.37 -4.48 20.31
#